data_AF-A0A380CC41-F1
#
_entry.id   AF-A0A380CC41-F1
#
_cell.length_a   1.000
_cell.length_b   1.000
_cell.length_c   1.000
_cell.angle_alpha   90.00
_cell.angle_beta   90.00
_cell.angle_gamma   90.00
#
_symmetry.space_group_name_H-M   'P 1'
#
loop_
_entity.id
_entity.type
_entity.pdbx_description
1 polymer ?
#
loop_
_entity_poly.entity_id
_entity_poly.type
_entity_poly.pdbx_seq_one_letter_code
_entity_poly.pdbx_strand_id
1 'polypeptide(L)'
;MQHLPAPIHHARDAAQLPVAIDYPAALALRQMSMVHDELPKYLLAPEVSALLHYVPDLRRKMLLATLWNTGARINEALALTRGDFSLTPPYPFVQLATLKQRTEKAARTAGRMPAGQQTHRLVPLSDTWYVSQLQTMVATLKIPMERRNKRTGRTEKARIWEVTDRTVRTWIGEAVAAAAADGVTFSVPVTPHTFRHSYAMHMLYAVYR
;
A
#
# COMPACT_ATOMS: atom_id res chain seq x y z
N MET A 1 -0.04 29.84 57.02
CA MET A 1 0.07 30.35 55.64
C MET A 1 0.12 29.16 54.70
N GLN A 2 -0.95 28.93 53.95
CA GLN A 2 -1.12 27.81 53.02
C GLN A 2 -0.26 28.02 51.77
N HIS A 3 0.57 27.03 51.41
CA HIS A 3 1.24 26.97 50.11
C HIS A 3 0.26 26.46 49.06
N LEU A 4 -0.08 27.30 48.10
CA LEU A 4 -0.80 26.91 46.88
C LEU A 4 0.24 26.62 45.78
N PRO A 5 0.27 25.43 45.15
CA PRO A 5 1.10 25.22 43.98
C PRO A 5 0.48 25.90 42.75
N ALA A 6 1.33 26.57 41.96
CA ALA A 6 0.97 27.27 40.73
C ALA A 6 0.38 26.32 39.67
N PRO A 7 -0.55 26.79 38.82
CA PRO A 7 -1.14 25.96 37.78
C PRO A 7 -0.07 25.54 36.77
N ILE A 8 0.08 24.23 36.60
CA ILE A 8 0.89 23.62 35.55
C ILE A 8 0.22 23.99 34.23
N HIS A 9 0.78 24.96 33.52
CA HIS A 9 0.45 25.17 32.12
C HIS A 9 0.87 23.91 31.36
N HIS A 10 -0.08 23.00 31.16
CA HIS A 10 0.00 22.07 30.04
C HIS A 10 0.03 22.94 28.78
N ALA A 11 1.24 23.29 28.33
CA ALA A 11 1.48 23.59 26.94
C ALA A 11 0.92 22.38 26.20
N ARG A 12 -0.26 22.56 25.60
CA ARG A 12 -0.78 21.65 24.59
C ARG A 12 0.32 21.63 23.53
N ASP A 13 1.14 20.59 23.55
CA ASP A 13 1.95 20.22 22.40
C ASP A 13 0.98 20.26 21.24
N ALA A 14 1.21 21.20 20.34
CA ALA A 14 0.42 21.35 19.14
C ALA A 14 0.58 20.02 18.42
N ALA A 15 -0.44 19.17 18.51
CA ALA A 15 -0.56 18.01 17.67
C ALA A 15 -0.42 18.53 16.23
N GLN A 16 0.75 18.29 15.63
CA GLN A 16 0.99 18.55 14.22
C GLN A 16 0.09 17.58 13.45
N LEU A 17 -1.14 18.05 13.24
CA LEU A 17 -2.09 17.58 12.25
C LEU A 17 -1.38 17.61 10.87
N PRO A 18 -1.80 16.73 9.95
CA PRO A 18 -0.92 16.06 8.99
C PRO A 18 -0.13 17.07 8.15
N VAL A 19 1.14 16.73 7.87
CA VAL A 19 2.02 17.48 6.97
C VAL A 19 1.22 17.91 5.74
N ALA A 20 0.92 19.20 5.63
CA ALA A 20 0.11 19.72 4.55
C ALA A 20 0.90 19.60 3.25
N ILE A 21 0.45 18.71 2.36
CA ILE A 21 1.07 18.51 1.04
C ILE A 21 0.94 19.81 0.25
N ASP A 22 2.06 20.36 -0.19
CA ASP A 22 2.11 21.49 -1.12
C ASP A 22 1.70 20.99 -2.52
N TYR A 23 0.39 21.02 -2.79
CA TYR A 23 -0.17 20.52 -4.04
C TYR A 23 0.35 21.24 -5.29
N PRO A 24 0.53 22.58 -5.32
CA PRO A 24 1.19 23.26 -6.42
C PRO A 24 2.60 22.71 -6.71
N ALA A 25 3.43 22.53 -5.68
CA ALA A 25 4.77 21.97 -5.84
C ALA A 25 4.74 20.51 -6.32
N ALA A 26 3.83 19.69 -5.77
CA ALA A 26 3.63 18.30 -6.20
C ALA A 26 3.20 18.21 -7.68
N LEU A 27 2.31 19.10 -8.12
CA LEU A 27 1.87 19.16 -9.51
C LEU A 27 3.01 19.55 -10.45
N ALA A 28 3.81 20.56 -10.09
CA ALA A 28 4.97 20.99 -10.87
C ALA A 28 6.01 19.86 -11.00
N LEU A 29 6.35 19.18 -9.90
CA LEU A 29 7.27 18.04 -9.92
C LEU A 29 6.74 16.88 -10.78
N ARG A 30 5.42 16.65 -10.77
CA ARG A 30 4.79 15.63 -11.63
C ARG A 30 4.84 16.03 -13.10
N GLN A 31 4.60 17.30 -13.41
CA GLN A 31 4.74 17.80 -14.79
C GLN A 31 6.17 17.67 -15.29
N MET A 32 7.17 18.00 -14.47
CA MET A 32 8.58 17.81 -14.81
C MET A 32 8.91 16.32 -15.03
N SER A 33 8.43 15.42 -14.16
CA SER A 33 8.70 13.98 -14.32
C SER A 33 8.06 13.39 -15.57
N MET A 34 6.91 13.90 -16.01
CA MET A 34 6.22 13.43 -17.22
C MET A 34 6.98 13.75 -18.53
N VAL A 35 7.83 14.78 -18.54
CA VAL A 35 8.62 15.17 -19.72
C VAL A 35 9.78 14.19 -19.97
N HIS A 36 10.24 13.48 -18.95
CA HIS A 36 11.35 12.54 -19.04
C HIS A 36 10.86 11.10 -18.92
N ASP A 37 11.05 10.29 -19.95
CA ASP A 37 10.57 8.90 -19.96
C ASP A 37 11.21 8.00 -18.90
N GLU A 38 12.42 8.34 -18.46
CA GLU A 38 13.16 7.59 -17.43
C GLU A 38 12.67 7.89 -16.01
N LEU A 39 11.96 9.00 -15.81
CA LEU A 39 11.48 9.41 -14.50
C LEU A 39 10.16 8.71 -14.14
N PRO A 40 9.87 8.56 -12.83
CA PRO A 40 8.66 7.89 -12.40
C PRO A 40 7.43 8.64 -12.90
N LYS A 41 6.54 7.90 -13.57
CA LYS A 41 5.17 8.29 -13.86
C LYS A 41 4.29 7.85 -12.68
N TYR A 42 3.62 8.78 -12.02
CA TYR A 42 2.85 8.56 -10.80
C TYR A 42 1.56 9.40 -10.77
N LEU A 43 0.63 8.97 -9.92
CA LEU A 43 -0.64 9.65 -9.65
C LEU A 43 -0.51 10.51 -8.40
N LEU A 44 -1.21 11.65 -8.36
CA LEU A 44 -1.42 12.41 -7.13
C LEU A 44 -2.52 11.78 -6.28
N ALA A 45 -2.53 12.07 -4.97
CA ALA A 45 -3.53 11.53 -4.04
C ALA A 45 -5.00 11.71 -4.52
N PRO A 46 -5.42 12.86 -5.11
CA PRO A 46 -6.76 13.00 -5.66
C PRO A 46 -7.04 12.06 -6.84
N GLU A 47 -6.05 11.83 -7.72
CA GLU A 47 -6.19 10.89 -8.83
C GLU A 47 -6.30 9.44 -8.31
N VAL A 48 -5.56 9.07 -7.26
CA VAL A 48 -5.69 7.76 -6.64
C VAL A 48 -7.09 7.59 -6.01
N SER A 49 -7.59 8.60 -5.30
CA SER A 49 -8.94 8.58 -4.73
C SER A 49 -10.01 8.46 -5.82
N ALA A 50 -9.88 9.21 -6.91
CA ALA A 50 -10.78 9.10 -8.07
C ALA A 50 -10.75 7.69 -8.66
N LEU A 51 -9.57 7.12 -8.89
CA LEU A 51 -9.45 5.74 -9.39
C LEU A 51 -10.13 4.73 -8.45
N LEU A 52 -9.90 4.83 -7.14
CA LEU A 52 -10.52 3.94 -6.15
C LEU A 52 -12.04 4.11 -6.07
N HIS A 53 -12.57 5.29 -6.39
CA HIS A 53 -14.02 5.52 -6.49
C HIS A 53 -14.66 4.65 -7.58
N TYR A 54 -14.01 4.56 -8.76
CA TYR A 54 -14.47 3.77 -9.90
C TYR A 54 -14.29 2.25 -9.78
N VAL A 55 -13.74 1.76 -8.66
CA VAL A 55 -13.62 0.32 -8.40
C VAL A 55 -14.91 -0.19 -7.73
N PRO A 56 -15.68 -1.10 -8.36
CA PRO A 56 -17.03 -1.43 -7.93
C PRO A 56 -17.08 -2.34 -6.69
N ASP A 57 -16.09 -3.22 -6.51
CA ASP A 57 -16.09 -4.24 -5.46
C ASP A 57 -15.13 -3.88 -4.33
N LEU A 58 -15.55 -4.10 -3.08
CA LEU A 58 -14.75 -3.79 -1.88
C LEU A 58 -13.42 -4.55 -1.90
N ARG A 59 -13.43 -5.84 -2.26
CA ARG A 59 -12.19 -6.64 -2.24
C ARG A 59 -11.19 -6.20 -3.29
N ARG A 60 -11.66 -5.83 -4.49
CA ARG A 60 -10.82 -5.21 -5.54
C ARG A 60 -10.27 -3.87 -5.08
N LYS A 61 -11.12 -3.01 -4.52
CA LYS A 61 -10.76 -1.68 -4.01
C LYS A 61 -9.71 -1.78 -2.93
N MET A 62 -9.89 -2.71 -1.98
CA MET A 62 -8.93 -2.93 -0.90
C MET A 62 -7.57 -3.40 -1.41
N LEU A 63 -7.51 -4.21 -2.48
CA LEU A 63 -6.21 -4.58 -3.08
C LEU A 63 -5.47 -3.35 -3.61
N LEU A 64 -6.15 -2.50 -4.38
CA LEU A 64 -5.54 -1.29 -4.93
C LEU A 64 -5.19 -0.28 -3.84
N ALA A 65 -6.05 -0.16 -2.82
CA ALA A 65 -5.77 0.65 -1.64
C ALA A 65 -4.56 0.12 -0.86
N THR A 66 -4.35 -1.20 -0.79
CA THR A 66 -3.13 -1.78 -0.21
C THR A 66 -1.89 -1.41 -1.01
N LEU A 67 -1.95 -1.42 -2.35
CA LEU A 67 -0.81 -0.96 -3.18
C LEU A 67 -0.49 0.50 -2.92
N TRP A 68 -1.52 1.36 -2.83
CA TRP A 68 -1.38 2.77 -2.51
C TRP A 68 -0.78 3.00 -1.12
N ASN A 69 -1.27 2.30 -0.10
CA ASN A 69 -0.88 2.52 1.30
C ASN A 69 0.47 1.92 1.68
N THR A 70 1.09 1.13 0.81
CA THR A 70 2.31 0.37 1.16
C THR A 70 3.43 0.47 0.12
N GLY A 71 3.12 0.88 -1.12
CA GLY A 71 4.03 0.80 -2.25
C GLY A 71 4.52 -0.62 -2.56
N ALA A 72 3.77 -1.65 -2.13
CA ALA A 72 4.12 -3.05 -2.38
C ALA A 72 4.20 -3.34 -3.89
N ARG A 73 5.13 -4.21 -4.29
CA ARG A 73 5.05 -4.81 -5.63
C ARG A 73 3.82 -5.70 -5.67
N ILE A 74 3.19 -5.83 -6.85
CA ILE A 74 1.97 -6.61 -7.00
C ILE A 74 2.09 -8.04 -6.44
N ASN A 75 3.21 -8.73 -6.70
CA ASN A 75 3.43 -10.08 -6.17
C ASN A 75 3.62 -10.12 -4.66
N GLU A 76 4.16 -9.06 -4.06
CA GLU A 76 4.27 -8.94 -2.60
C GLU A 76 2.86 -8.76 -2.01
N ALA A 77 2.04 -7.89 -2.60
CA ALA A 77 0.66 -7.66 -2.17
C ALA A 77 -0.24 -8.90 -2.32
N LEU A 78 -0.12 -9.64 -3.44
CA LEU A 78 -0.86 -10.88 -3.68
C LEU A 78 -0.42 -12.04 -2.78
N ALA A 79 0.78 -11.97 -2.19
CA ALA A 79 1.25 -12.95 -1.23
C ALA A 79 0.75 -12.69 0.20
N LEU A 80 0.14 -11.53 0.45
CA LEU A 80 -0.29 -11.14 1.79
C LEU A 80 -1.41 -12.02 2.35
N THR A 81 -1.22 -12.36 3.61
CA THR A 81 -2.11 -13.15 4.45
C THR A 81 -2.57 -12.29 5.61
N ARG A 82 -3.62 -12.72 6.33
CA ARG A 82 -4.10 -12.00 7.51
C ARG A 82 -3.01 -11.82 8.58
N GLY A 83 -2.10 -12.79 8.71
CA GLY A 83 -1.03 -12.76 9.70
C GLY A 83 0.09 -11.76 9.40
N ASP A 84 0.13 -11.21 8.20
CA ASP A 84 1.16 -10.21 7.82
C ASP A 84 0.78 -8.79 8.27
N PHE A 85 -0.45 -8.59 8.76
CA PHE A 85 -0.96 -7.30 9.21
C PHE A 85 -1.05 -7.23 10.74
N SER A 86 -0.43 -6.21 11.31
CA SER A 86 -0.71 -5.75 12.66
C SER A 86 -1.55 -4.48 12.56
N LEU A 87 -2.85 -4.57 12.84
CA LEU A 87 -3.79 -3.46 12.69
C LEU A 87 -4.14 -2.78 14.02
N THR A 88 -3.46 -3.14 15.10
CA THR A 88 -3.68 -2.58 16.43
C THR A 88 -2.92 -1.25 16.59
N PRO A 89 -3.54 -0.21 17.17
CA PRO A 89 -2.83 1.01 17.58
C PRO A 89 -1.71 0.73 18.60
N PRO A 90 -0.72 1.62 18.76
CA PRO A 90 -0.60 2.95 18.15
C PRO A 90 0.05 2.97 16.76
N TYR A 91 0.74 1.88 16.35
CA TYR A 91 1.47 1.83 15.08
C TYR A 91 1.05 0.61 14.24
N PRO A 92 -0.06 0.71 13.48
CA PRO A 92 -0.42 -0.31 12.51
C PRO A 92 0.66 -0.48 11.44
N PHE A 93 0.95 -1.72 11.04
CA PHE A 93 1.94 -2.02 10.00
C PHE A 93 1.62 -3.30 9.24
N VAL A 94 2.25 -3.47 8.08
CA VAL A 94 2.26 -4.70 7.30
C VAL A 94 3.68 -5.22 7.08
N GLN A 95 3.84 -6.54 7.11
CA GLN A 95 5.10 -7.22 6.79
C GLN A 95 5.09 -7.65 5.32
N LEU A 96 5.96 -7.04 4.51
CA LEU A 96 6.12 -7.42 3.10
C LEU A 96 7.32 -8.35 2.94
N ALA A 97 7.09 -9.58 2.48
CA ALA A 97 8.16 -10.49 2.08
C ALA A 97 8.81 -9.96 0.78
N THR A 98 10.13 -9.76 0.78
CA THR A 98 10.80 -9.32 -0.45
C THR A 98 10.98 -10.52 -1.39
N LEU A 99 10.15 -10.58 -2.45
CA LEU A 99 10.15 -11.74 -3.36
C LEU A 99 11.27 -11.72 -4.41
N LYS A 100 12.37 -10.99 -4.18
CA LYS A 100 13.43 -10.80 -5.19
C LYS A 100 14.84 -10.78 -4.58
N GLN A 101 15.36 -11.98 -4.29
CA GLN A 101 16.80 -12.27 -4.30
C GLN A 101 17.09 -13.42 -5.28
N ARG A 102 16.55 -13.34 -6.51
CA ARG A 102 16.93 -14.28 -7.58
C ARG A 102 18.34 -13.99 -8.15
N THR A 103 18.96 -12.87 -7.77
CA THR A 103 20.28 -12.44 -8.26
C THR A 103 21.45 -12.81 -7.36
N GLU A 104 21.25 -13.19 -6.08
CA GLU A 104 22.33 -13.79 -5.29
C GLU A 104 22.67 -15.23 -5.73
N LYS A 105 21.79 -15.85 -6.53
CA LYS A 105 21.90 -17.24 -6.97
C LYS A 105 22.68 -17.46 -8.27
N ALA A 106 23.28 -16.41 -8.85
CA ALA A 106 24.18 -16.55 -10.01
C ALA A 106 25.68 -16.47 -9.64
N ALA A 107 26.02 -16.15 -8.39
CA ALA A 107 27.40 -15.87 -8.00
C ALA A 107 28.03 -16.89 -7.02
N ARG A 108 27.34 -17.96 -6.60
CA ARG A 108 27.92 -18.94 -5.65
C ARG A 108 27.56 -20.37 -6.02
N THR A 109 28.51 -21.01 -6.70
CA THR A 109 29.05 -22.36 -6.53
C THR A 109 28.22 -23.41 -5.78
N ALA A 110 28.28 -24.64 -6.33
CA ALA A 110 27.82 -25.91 -5.79
C ALA A 110 27.77 -25.98 -4.25
N GLY A 111 26.57 -26.10 -3.71
CA GLY A 111 26.34 -26.24 -2.27
C GLY A 111 24.91 -25.87 -1.94
N ARG A 112 24.12 -26.86 -1.54
CA ARG A 112 22.71 -26.75 -1.13
C ARG A 112 22.49 -25.56 -0.18
N MET A 113 21.73 -24.55 -0.62
CA MET A 113 21.33 -23.41 0.23
C MET A 113 20.32 -23.86 1.31
N PRO A 114 20.37 -23.32 2.54
CA PRO A 114 19.28 -23.45 3.49
C PRO A 114 18.04 -22.75 2.92
N ALA A 115 16.93 -23.47 2.78
CA ALA A 115 15.63 -22.85 2.56
C ALA A 115 15.23 -22.13 3.86
N GLY A 116 15.09 -20.81 3.88
CA GLY A 116 14.48 -20.20 5.07
C GLY A 116 14.48 -18.68 5.23
N GLN A 117 15.46 -17.93 4.74
CA GLN A 117 15.49 -16.48 5.01
C GLN A 117 14.77 -15.69 3.91
N GLN A 118 13.44 -15.64 4.01
CA GLN A 118 12.70 -14.54 3.40
C GLN A 118 12.98 -13.29 4.24
N THR A 119 13.58 -12.28 3.63
CA THR A 119 13.74 -10.99 4.28
C THR A 119 12.41 -10.24 4.22
N HIS A 120 11.94 -9.79 5.39
CA HIS A 120 10.71 -9.03 5.52
C HIS A 120 11.05 -7.56 5.76
N ARG A 121 10.27 -6.66 5.15
CA ARG A 121 10.30 -5.23 5.48
C ARG A 121 8.96 -4.83 6.12
N LEU A 122 9.04 -4.03 7.17
CA LEU A 122 7.86 -3.48 7.84
C LEU A 122 7.49 -2.16 7.17
N VAL A 123 6.22 -2.00 6.82
CA VAL A 123 5.68 -0.76 6.27
C VAL A 123 4.58 -0.26 7.20
N PRO A 124 4.77 0.91 7.85
CA PRO A 124 3.72 1.55 8.65
C PRO A 124 2.49 1.86 7.80
N LEU A 125 1.30 1.69 8.37
CA LEU A 125 0.04 2.04 7.74
C LEU A 125 -0.51 3.32 8.38
N SER A 126 -0.31 4.45 7.69
CA SER A 126 -0.65 5.78 8.22
C SER A 126 -2.13 6.17 8.01
N ASP A 127 -2.80 5.62 7.00
CA ASP A 127 -4.20 5.90 6.71
C ASP A 127 -5.13 5.06 7.61
N THR A 128 -5.73 5.72 8.59
CA THR A 128 -6.65 5.10 9.54
C THR A 128 -7.93 4.60 8.87
N TRP A 129 -8.41 5.28 7.82
CA TRP A 129 -9.60 4.85 7.08
C TRP A 129 -9.31 3.53 6.35
N TYR A 130 -8.17 3.42 5.68
CA TYR A 130 -7.73 2.16 5.07
C TYR A 130 -7.61 1.03 6.09
N VAL A 131 -7.00 1.30 7.26
CA VAL A 131 -6.86 0.29 8.33
C VAL A 131 -8.23 -0.21 8.79
N SER A 132 -9.18 0.68 9.05
CA SER A 132 -10.54 0.32 9.46
C SER A 132 -11.27 -0.48 8.37
N GLN A 133 -11.20 -0.05 7.11
CA GLN A 133 -11.83 -0.77 5.99
C GLN A 133 -11.23 -2.17 5.79
N LEU A 134 -9.91 -2.32 5.95
CA LEU A 134 -9.25 -3.62 5.89
C LEU A 134 -9.70 -4.54 7.01
N GLN A 135 -9.79 -4.05 8.25
CA GLN A 135 -10.33 -4.80 9.38
C GLN A 135 -11.77 -5.26 9.11
N THR A 136 -12.64 -4.35 8.67
CA THR A 136 -14.04 -4.64 8.34
C THR A 136 -14.14 -5.68 7.23
N MET A 137 -13.38 -5.55 6.15
CA MET A 137 -13.39 -6.52 5.04
C MET A 137 -12.95 -7.90 5.51
N VAL A 138 -11.84 -7.99 6.26
CA VAL A 138 -11.30 -9.27 6.75
C VAL A 138 -12.29 -9.97 7.69
N ALA A 139 -12.98 -9.21 8.55
CA ALA A 139 -14.02 -9.73 9.43
C ALA A 139 -15.26 -10.18 8.65
N THR A 140 -15.76 -9.35 7.74
CA THR A 140 -17.01 -9.59 6.98
C THR A 140 -16.87 -10.77 6.03
N LEU A 141 -15.76 -10.86 5.30
CA LEU A 141 -15.49 -11.95 4.37
C LEU A 141 -15.00 -13.23 5.07
N LYS A 142 -14.93 -13.22 6.42
CA LYS A 142 -14.47 -14.33 7.27
C LYS A 142 -13.19 -14.97 6.73
N ILE A 143 -12.22 -14.13 6.35
CA ILE A 143 -10.97 -14.61 5.76
C ILE A 143 -10.22 -15.42 6.84
N PRO A 144 -10.06 -16.74 6.66
CA PRO A 144 -9.41 -17.57 7.67
C PRO A 144 -7.91 -17.26 7.72
N MET A 145 -7.25 -17.57 8.83
CA MET A 145 -5.78 -17.46 8.90
C MET A 145 -5.10 -18.52 8.04
N GLU A 146 -5.67 -19.72 8.04
CA GLU A 146 -5.15 -20.86 7.31
C GLU A 146 -6.27 -21.53 6.50
N ARG A 147 -5.92 -22.05 5.34
CA ARG A 147 -6.83 -22.75 4.45
C ARG A 147 -6.18 -24.05 3.99
N ARG A 148 -6.95 -25.13 4.01
CA ARG A 148 -6.50 -26.41 3.48
C ARG A 148 -6.46 -26.35 1.96
N ASN A 149 -5.28 -26.55 1.40
CA ASN A 149 -5.09 -26.61 -0.04
C ASN A 149 -5.64 -27.95 -0.57
N LYS A 150 -6.67 -27.89 -1.41
CA LYS A 150 -7.35 -29.09 -1.97
C LYS A 150 -6.40 -29.98 -2.80
N ARG A 151 -5.35 -29.40 -3.38
CA ARG A 151 -4.40 -30.10 -4.27
C ARG A 151 -3.27 -30.78 -3.50
N THR A 152 -2.75 -30.15 -2.45
CA THR A 152 -1.62 -30.66 -1.67
C THR A 152 -2.05 -31.32 -0.36
N GLY A 153 -3.31 -31.16 0.05
CA GLY A 153 -3.85 -31.64 1.31
C GLY A 153 -3.35 -30.91 2.55
N ARG A 154 -2.36 -30.01 2.39
CA ARG A 154 -1.68 -29.27 3.45
C ARG A 154 -2.46 -28.03 3.87
N THR A 155 -2.34 -27.67 5.13
CA THR A 155 -2.82 -26.40 5.66
C THR A 155 -1.79 -25.32 5.34
N GLU A 156 -2.20 -24.29 4.61
CA GLU A 156 -1.34 -23.18 4.18
C GLU A 156 -1.95 -21.86 4.67
N LYS A 157 -1.12 -20.84 4.91
CA LYS A 157 -1.62 -19.50 5.26
C LYS A 157 -2.52 -18.98 4.13
N ALA A 158 -3.73 -18.55 4.48
CA ALA A 158 -4.70 -18.11 3.49
C ALA A 158 -4.37 -16.69 3.00
N ARG A 159 -4.26 -16.54 1.68
CA ARG A 159 -4.07 -15.23 1.05
C ARG A 159 -5.36 -14.43 1.13
N ILE A 160 -5.25 -13.13 1.39
CA ILE A 160 -6.40 -12.22 1.37
C ILE A 160 -6.96 -12.13 -0.06
N TRP A 161 -6.05 -12.04 -1.04
CA TRP A 161 -6.39 -11.96 -2.46
C TRP A 161 -5.88 -13.20 -3.23
N GLU A 162 -6.82 -14.01 -3.69
CA GLU A 162 -6.61 -15.20 -4.54
C GLU A 162 -6.84 -14.83 -6.02
N VAL A 163 -6.07 -13.85 -6.52
CA VAL A 163 -6.13 -13.41 -7.93
C VAL A 163 -4.73 -13.30 -8.52
N THR A 164 -4.65 -13.16 -9.84
CA THR A 164 -3.38 -13.04 -10.56
C THR A 164 -3.04 -11.57 -10.85
N ASP A 165 -1.76 -11.25 -11.11
CA ASP A 165 -1.35 -9.91 -11.57
C ASP A 165 -2.15 -9.48 -12.81
N ARG A 166 -2.36 -10.40 -13.77
CA ARG A 166 -3.16 -10.11 -14.97
C ARG A 166 -4.58 -9.66 -14.60
N THR A 167 -5.22 -10.33 -13.65
CA THR A 167 -6.57 -9.96 -13.17
C THR A 167 -6.57 -8.57 -12.54
N VAL A 168 -5.55 -8.22 -11.76
CA VAL A 168 -5.44 -6.89 -11.16
C VAL A 168 -5.25 -5.81 -12.22
N ARG A 169 -4.45 -6.06 -13.25
CA ARG A 169 -4.30 -5.14 -14.39
C ARG A 169 -5.62 -4.95 -15.14
N THR A 170 -6.39 -6.02 -15.32
CA THR A 170 -7.74 -5.93 -15.91
C THR A 170 -8.65 -5.05 -15.06
N TRP A 171 -8.68 -5.22 -13.73
CA TRP A 171 -9.49 -4.37 -12.85
C TRP A 171 -9.09 -2.89 -12.88
N ILE A 172 -7.79 -2.60 -12.98
CA ILE A 172 -7.31 -1.22 -13.17
C ILE A 172 -7.81 -0.67 -14.50
N GLY A 173 -7.71 -1.44 -15.58
CA GLY A 173 -8.23 -1.05 -16.91
C GLY A 173 -9.74 -0.80 -16.90
N GLU A 174 -10.51 -1.66 -16.24
CA GLU A 174 -11.96 -1.50 -16.05
C GLU A 174 -12.27 -0.18 -15.31
N ALA A 175 -11.56 0.12 -14.22
CA ALA A 175 -11.76 1.35 -13.46
C ALA A 175 -11.38 2.60 -14.26
N VAL A 176 -10.29 2.54 -15.05
CA VAL A 176 -9.89 3.64 -15.95
C VAL A 176 -10.91 3.85 -17.06
N ALA A 177 -11.45 2.77 -17.64
CA ALA A 177 -12.49 2.85 -18.67
C ALA A 177 -13.80 3.42 -18.11
N ALA A 178 -14.20 3.02 -16.89
CA ALA A 178 -15.37 3.58 -16.20
C ALA A 178 -15.19 5.08 -15.91
N ALA A 179 -14.02 5.49 -15.43
CA ALA A 179 -13.70 6.91 -15.25
C ALA A 179 -13.79 7.70 -16.55
N ALA A 180 -13.25 7.15 -17.65
CA ALA A 180 -13.28 7.79 -18.95
C ALA A 180 -14.71 7.93 -19.51
N ALA A 181 -15.60 6.98 -19.23
CA ALA A 181 -17.02 7.06 -19.61
C ALA A 181 -17.72 8.25 -18.94
N ASP A 182 -17.29 8.64 -17.74
CA ASP A 182 -17.77 9.81 -17.00
C ASP A 182 -16.97 11.10 -17.29
N GLY A 183 -16.06 11.07 -18.28
CA GLY A 183 -15.21 12.21 -18.65
C GLY A 183 -14.01 12.45 -17.73
N VAL A 184 -13.71 11.54 -16.82
CA VAL A 184 -12.55 11.61 -15.93
C VAL A 184 -11.34 10.91 -16.57
N THR A 185 -10.26 11.65 -16.77
CA THR A 185 -9.00 11.14 -17.36
C THR A 185 -7.84 11.20 -16.37
N PHE A 186 -6.95 10.21 -16.43
CA PHE A 186 -5.73 10.18 -15.61
C PHE A 186 -4.53 10.72 -16.38
N SER A 187 -3.64 11.43 -15.68
CA SER A 187 -2.49 12.10 -16.31
C SER A 187 -1.40 11.13 -16.79
N VAL A 188 -1.37 9.91 -16.24
CA VAL A 188 -0.39 8.88 -16.59
C VAL A 188 -1.08 7.51 -16.74
N PRO A 189 -0.49 6.58 -17.53
CA PRO A 189 -0.97 5.20 -17.56
C PRO A 189 -0.99 4.58 -16.16
N VAL A 190 -2.14 4.02 -15.79
CA VAL A 190 -2.33 3.41 -14.48
C VAL A 190 -1.96 1.93 -14.54
N THR A 191 -0.96 1.53 -13.78
CA THR A 191 -0.51 0.15 -13.64
C THR A 191 -0.24 -0.17 -12.17
N PRO A 192 -0.10 -1.44 -11.76
CA PRO A 192 0.33 -1.76 -10.40
C PRO A 192 1.67 -1.10 -10.01
N HIS A 193 2.56 -0.84 -10.97
CA HIS A 193 3.83 -0.17 -10.72
C HIS A 193 3.65 1.33 -10.47
N THR A 194 2.66 1.96 -11.10
CA THR A 194 2.30 3.37 -10.90
C THR A 194 1.97 3.64 -9.42
N PHE A 195 1.25 2.73 -8.74
CA PHE A 195 0.97 2.86 -7.29
C PHE A 195 2.25 2.92 -6.44
N ARG A 196 3.26 2.11 -6.78
CA ARG A 196 4.54 2.09 -6.06
C ARG A 196 5.28 3.42 -6.20
N HIS A 197 5.33 3.98 -7.42
CA HIS A 197 5.91 5.30 -7.64
C HIS A 197 5.12 6.38 -6.90
N SER A 198 3.79 6.31 -6.96
CA SER A 198 2.90 7.26 -6.30
C SER A 198 3.12 7.26 -4.80
N TYR A 199 3.14 6.08 -4.15
CA TYR A 199 3.46 5.96 -2.72
C TYR A 199 4.82 6.58 -2.38
N ALA A 200 5.87 6.22 -3.13
CA ALA A 200 7.22 6.75 -2.89
C ALA A 200 7.27 8.28 -2.99
N MET A 201 6.70 8.86 -4.04
CA MET A 201 6.67 10.32 -4.23
C MET A 201 5.90 11.03 -3.11
N HIS A 202 4.77 10.47 -2.65
CA HIS A 202 3.98 11.08 -1.57
C HIS A 202 4.69 10.99 -0.22
N MET A 203 5.45 9.93 0.02
CA MET A 203 6.31 9.85 1.21
C MET A 203 7.41 10.92 1.18
N LEU A 204 7.97 11.27 0.00
CA LEU A 204 8.93 12.37 -0.10
C LEU A 204 8.27 13.71 0.23
N TYR A 205 7.06 13.98 -0.27
CA TYR A 205 6.34 15.21 0.04
C TYR A 205 6.03 15.37 1.53
N ALA A 206 5.77 14.25 2.22
CA ALA A 206 5.52 14.24 3.66
C ALA A 206 6.79 14.39 4.51
N VAL A 207 7.98 14.13 3.95
CA VAL A 207 9.25 14.08 4.70
C VAL A 207 10.13 15.31 4.47
N TYR A 208 10.08 15.98 3.32
CA TYR A 208 10.97 17.12 3.00
C TYR A 208 10.44 18.50 3.46
N ARG A 209 9.83 18.58 4.64
CA ARG A 209 9.52 19.86 5.29
C ARG A 209 9.85 19.85 6.78
#